data_AF-A0A7C3LA45-F1
#
_entry.id   AF-A0A7C3LA45-F1
#
_cell.length_a   1.000
_cell.length_b   1.000
_cell.length_c   1.000
_cell.angle_alpha   90.00
_cell.angle_beta   90.00
_cell.angle_gamma   90.00
#
_symmetry.space_group_name_H-M   'P 1'
#
loop_
_entity.id
_entity.type
_entity.pdbx_description
1 polymer ?
#
loop_
_entity_poly.entity_id
_entity_poly.type
_entity_poly.pdbx_seq_one_letter_code
_entity_poly.pdbx_strand_id
1 'polypeptide(L)' 'IIAVDHDHNDMAGNDEDSWKSTFKRAGVRVKTIMHGLGENQAWDNIYVNHIKDVARDNNIKL' A
#
# COMPACT_ATOMS: atom_id res chain seq x y z
N ILE A 1 4.23 -2.96 -4.16
CA ILE A 1 3.67 -2.13 -3.07
C ILE A 1 3.17 -0.78 -3.61
N ILE A 2 2.73 -0.79 -4.87
CA ILE A 2 2.34 0.40 -5.62
C ILE A 2 0.82 0.53 -5.43
N ALA A 3 0.31 1.76 -5.43
CA ALA A 3 -1.14 1.96 -5.53
C ALA A 3 -1.62 1.56 -6.94
N VAL A 4 -1.99 0.29 -7.11
CA VAL A 4 -2.40 -0.32 -8.40
C VAL A 4 -3.93 -0.26 -8.53
N ASP A 5 -4.46 -0.80 -9.63
CA ASP A 5 -5.88 -0.86 -10.02
C ASP A 5 -6.86 -1.22 -8.88
N HIS A 6 -6.50 -2.14 -7.97
CA HIS A 6 -7.29 -2.45 -6.76
C HIS A 6 -7.53 -1.22 -5.88
N ASP A 7 -6.53 -0.35 -5.69
CA ASP A 7 -6.69 0.87 -4.88
C ASP A 7 -7.55 1.91 -5.61
N HIS A 8 -7.48 1.95 -6.94
CA HIS A 8 -8.25 2.88 -7.75
C HIS A 8 -9.72 2.48 -7.88
N ASN A 9 -10.02 1.19 -7.95
CA ASN A 9 -11.37 0.67 -8.15
C ASN A 9 -12.03 0.27 -6.82
N ASP A 10 -11.40 -0.55 -6.01
CA ASP A 10 -12.01 -1.09 -4.78
C ASP A 10 -11.96 -0.08 -3.63
N MET A 11 -10.86 0.64 -3.46
CA MET A 11 -10.73 1.60 -2.37
C MET A 11 -11.28 2.98 -2.73
N ALA A 12 -10.84 3.54 -3.87
CA ALA A 12 -11.11 4.93 -4.26
C ALA A 12 -12.09 5.11 -5.43
N GLY A 13 -12.64 4.00 -5.92
CA GLY A 13 -13.48 3.97 -7.10
C GLY A 13 -14.76 4.76 -6.96
N ASN A 14 -15.48 4.87 -8.08
CA ASN A 14 -16.80 5.49 -8.11
C ASN A 14 -17.93 4.44 -8.08
N ASP A 15 -17.61 3.16 -8.18
CA ASP A 15 -18.58 2.08 -7.99
C ASP A 15 -19.14 2.07 -6.57
N GLU A 16 -20.37 1.58 -6.44
CA GLU A 16 -21.13 1.59 -5.17
C GLU A 16 -20.49 0.72 -4.09
N ASP A 17 -19.78 -0.33 -4.52
CA ASP A 17 -19.10 -1.30 -3.68
C ASP A 17 -17.69 -0.84 -3.26
N SER A 18 -17.20 0.27 -3.82
CA SER A 18 -15.93 0.83 -3.36
C SER A 18 -16.02 1.30 -1.91
N TRP A 19 -14.89 1.25 -1.20
CA TRP A 19 -14.84 1.68 0.20
C TRP A 19 -15.22 3.14 0.36
N LYS A 20 -14.74 4.00 -0.55
CA LYS A 20 -15.10 5.42 -0.60
C LYS A 20 -16.62 5.63 -0.71
N SER A 21 -17.30 4.90 -1.59
CA SER A 21 -18.76 4.99 -1.72
C SER A 21 -19.48 4.49 -0.48
N THR A 22 -19.01 3.38 0.10
CA THR A 22 -19.56 2.79 1.32
C THR A 22 -19.47 3.74 2.51
N PHE A 23 -18.31 4.36 2.76
CA PHE A 23 -18.14 5.31 3.86
C PHE A 23 -18.93 6.60 3.65
N LYS A 24 -19.01 7.12 2.42
CA LYS A 24 -19.85 8.29 2.11
C LYS A 24 -21.33 8.02 2.39
N ARG A 25 -21.83 6.84 2.02
CA ARG A 25 -23.22 6.42 2.30
C ARG A 25 -23.53 6.32 3.78
N ALA A 26 -22.53 6.00 4.60
CA ALA A 26 -22.63 6.03 6.06
C ALA A 26 -22.54 7.46 6.66
N GLY A 27 -22.48 8.51 5.84
CA GLY A 27 -22.38 9.91 6.29
C GLY A 27 -20.96 10.34 6.70
N VAL A 28 -19.94 9.52 6.42
CA VAL A 28 -18.54 9.83 6.75
C VAL A 28 -17.91 10.65 5.63
N ARG A 29 -17.17 11.71 5.99
CA ARG A 29 -16.35 12.44 5.02
C ARG A 29 -15.08 11.63 4.72
N VAL A 30 -14.88 11.31 3.45
CA VAL A 30 -13.75 10.49 2.99
C VAL A 30 -12.77 11.32 2.17
N LYS A 31 -11.49 11.19 2.48
CA LYS A 31 -10.38 11.63 1.64
C LYS A 31 -9.49 10.42 1.36
N THR A 32 -9.36 10.05 0.09
CA THR A 32 -8.48 8.96 -0.34
C THR A 32 -7.05 9.48 -0.48
N ILE A 33 -6.08 8.67 -0.08
CA ILE A 33 -4.65 8.95 -0.20
C ILE A 33 -4.08 7.88 -1.13
N MET A 34 -3.75 8.27 -2.35
CA MET A 34 -3.35 7.36 -3.43
C MET A 34 -1.83 7.29 -3.54
N HIS A 35 -1.18 6.80 -2.48
CA HIS A 35 0.26 6.59 -2.45
C HIS A 35 0.56 5.16 -2.02
N GLY A 36 1.40 4.46 -2.78
CA GLY A 36 1.86 3.13 -2.42
C GLY A 36 2.83 3.18 -1.24
N LEU A 37 2.89 2.14 -0.42
CA LEU A 37 3.85 2.13 0.70
C LEU A 37 5.30 2.09 0.22
N GLY A 38 5.57 1.65 -1.01
CA GLY A 38 6.90 1.74 -1.64
C GLY A 38 7.33 3.16 -2.00
N GLU A 39 6.46 4.17 -1.84
CA GLU A 39 6.85 5.58 -1.94
C GLU A 39 7.38 6.12 -0.59
N ASN A 40 7.24 5.34 0.49
CA ASN A 40 7.73 5.70 1.81
C ASN A 40 9.10 5.06 2.06
N GLN A 41 10.14 5.89 2.10
CA GLN A 41 11.51 5.43 2.31
C GLN A 41 11.72 4.66 3.64
N ALA A 42 10.96 4.96 4.69
CA ALA A 42 11.02 4.20 5.93
C ALA A 42 10.50 2.77 5.75
N TRP A 43 9.55 2.57 4.83
CA TRP A 43 9.02 1.27 4.47
C TRP A 43 10.01 0.49 3.60
N ASP A 44 10.67 1.15 2.66
CA ASP A 44 11.74 0.54 1.84
C ASP A 44 12.87 -0.03 2.68
N ASN A 45 13.25 0.67 3.76
CA ASN A 45 14.27 0.20 4.70
C ASN A 45 13.91 -1.15 5.33
N ILE A 46 12.62 -1.44 5.54
CA ILE A 46 12.18 -2.75 6.06
C ILE A 46 12.52 -3.85 5.06
N TYR A 47 12.22 -3.65 3.77
CA TYR A 47 12.58 -4.62 2.73
C TYR A 47 14.09 -4.78 2.59
N VAL A 48 14.84 -3.67 2.60
CA VAL A 48 16.31 -3.71 2.54
C VAL A 48 16.88 -4.50 3.71
N ASN A 49 16.35 -4.30 4.93
CA ASN A 49 16.79 -5.04 6.10
C ASN A 49 16.48 -6.52 5.99
N HIS A 50 15.26 -6.90 5.58
CA HIS A 50 14.92 -8.30 5.35
C HIS A 50 15.82 -8.97 4.28
N ILE A 51 16.15 -8.25 3.19
CA ILE A 51 17.09 -8.75 2.17
C ILE A 51 18.47 -8.96 2.77
N LYS A 52 18.97 -8.02 3.59
CA LYS A 52 20.25 -8.14 4.30
C LYS A 52 20.26 -9.32 5.25
N ASP A 53 19.18 -9.54 5.98
CA ASP A 53 19.06 -10.65 6.93
C ASP A 53 19.06 -11.99 6.19
N VAL A 54 18.24 -12.15 5.14
CA VAL A 54 18.23 -13.36 4.31
C VAL A 54 19.60 -13.61 3.67
N ALA A 55 20.27 -12.57 3.17
CA ALA A 55 21.60 -12.72 2.59
C ALA A 55 22.63 -13.17 3.62
N ARG A 56 22.59 -12.61 4.84
CA ARG A 56 23.45 -13.04 5.96
C ARG A 56 23.20 -14.51 6.31
N ASP A 57 21.94 -14.90 6.44
CA ASP A 57 21.53 -16.25 6.87
C ASP A 57 21.91 -17.33 5.84
N ASN A 58 22.09 -16.95 4.58
CA ASN A 58 22.42 -17.85 3.48
C ASN A 58 23.85 -17.65 2.95
N ASN A 59 24.70 -16.92 3.67
CA ASN A 59 26.08 -16.62 3.28
C ASN A 59 26.21 -15.99 1.87
N ILE A 60 25.19 -15.24 1.45
CA ILE A 60 25.17 -14.49 0.19
C ILE A 60 25.88 -13.16 0.42
N LYS A 61 26.86 -12.85 -0.42
CA LYS A 61 27.55 -11.56 -0.38
C LYS A 61 26.72 -10.51 -1.14
N LEU A 62 26.30 -9.46 -0.43
CA LEU A 62 25.62 -8.28 -0.98
C LEU A 62 26.62 -7.21 -1.42
#